data_AF-A0A1Z5HRF5-F1
#
_entry.id   AF-A0A1Z5HRF5-F1
#
_cell.length_a   1.000
_cell.length_b   1.000
_cell.length_c   1.000
_cell.angle_alpha   90.00
_cell.angle_beta   90.00
_cell.angle_gamma   90.00
#
_symmetry.space_group_name_H-M   'P 1'
#
loop_
_entity.id
_entity.type
_entity.pdbx_description
1 polymer ?
#
loop_
_entity_poly.entity_id
_entity_poly.type
_entity_poly.pdbx_seq_one_letter_code
_entity_poly.pdbx_strand_id
1 'polypeptide(L)' 'MLSKGYKNHYDIAILISGDADFVQVVQEVKDLAKHVELAYFPNQPCYHLKQVVDKRIELNDRFLEDCWLNTTKG' A
#
# COMPACT_ATOMS: atom_id res chain seq x y z
N MET A 1 0.43 11.28 3.18
CA MET A 1 -0.25 10.31 4.07
C MET A 1 -0.51 10.95 5.43
N LEU A 2 0.47 11.02 6.34
CA LEU A 2 0.28 11.47 7.73
C LEU A 2 -0.46 12.81 7.92
N SER A 3 -0.02 13.89 7.28
CA SER A 3 -0.68 15.21 7.43
C SER A 3 -2.14 15.23 6.97
N LYS A 4 -2.51 14.35 6.03
CA LYS A 4 -3.87 14.20 5.53
C LYS A 4 -4.70 13.28 6.44
N GLY A 5 -4.06 12.27 7.04
CA GLY A 5 -4.66 11.44 8.09
C GLY A 5 -5.04 12.26 9.31
N TYR A 6 -4.14 13.14 9.77
CA TYR A 6 -4.40 14.05 10.89
C TYR A 6 -5.56 15.02 10.60
N LYS A 7 -5.64 15.53 9.37
CA LYS A 7 -6.75 16.39 8.93
C LYS A 7 -8.04 15.62 8.63
N ASN A 8 -8.06 14.31 8.86
CA ASN A 8 -9.22 13.45 8.61
C ASN A 8 -9.70 13.46 7.14
N HIS A 9 -8.79 13.56 6.17
CA HIS A 9 -9.15 13.62 4.75
C HIS A 9 -9.44 12.23 4.14
N TYR A 10 -9.10 11.15 4.85
CA TYR A 10 -9.33 9.78 4.42
C TYR A 10 -9.51 8.89 5.65
N ASP A 11 -10.17 7.75 5.44
CA ASP A 11 -10.29 6.68 6.43
C ASP A 11 -9.30 5.54 6.16
N ILE A 12 -8.99 5.33 4.88
CA ILE A 12 -8.08 4.30 4.38
C ILE A 12 -6.94 4.96 3.59
N ALA A 13 -5.70 4.65 3.98
CA ALA A 13 -4.51 4.99 3.20
C ALA A 13 -3.99 3.74 2.47
N ILE A 14 -3.72 3.87 1.18
CA ILE A 14 -3.03 2.84 0.39
C ILE A 14 -1.61 3.33 0.12
N LEU A 15 -0.61 2.63 0.66
CA LEU A 15 0.80 2.88 0.43
C LEU A 15 1.32 1.93 -0.65
N ILE A 16 1.88 2.47 -1.72
CA ILE A 16 2.59 1.68 -2.74
C ILE A 16 4.08 1.92 -2.54
N SER A 17 4.77 1.04 -1.80
CA SER A 17 6.21 1.16 -1.54
C SER A 17 6.79 -0.14 -1.00
N GLY A 18 8.10 -0.34 -1.20
CA GLY A 18 8.87 -1.37 -0.52
C GLY A 18 9.82 -0.84 0.55
N ASP A 19 9.86 0.47 0.76
CA ASP A 19 10.86 1.13 1.59
C ASP A 19 10.53 1.05 3.09
N ALA A 20 11.44 0.44 3.86
CA ALA A 20 11.27 0.23 5.29
C ALA A 20 11.24 1.54 6.10
N ASP A 21 11.72 2.66 5.56
CA ASP A 21 11.68 3.95 6.24
C ASP A 21 10.23 4.45 6.47
N PHE A 22 9.26 3.94 5.71
CA PHE A 22 7.85 4.25 5.91
C PHE A 22 7.20 3.54 7.11
N VAL A 23 7.86 2.57 7.75
CA VAL A 23 7.29 1.80 8.86
C VAL A 23 6.81 2.72 9.99
N GLN A 24 7.61 3.71 10.36
CA GLN A 24 7.23 4.66 11.41
C GLN A 24 6.01 5.49 10.98
N VAL A 25 5.99 5.98 9.74
CA VAL A 25 4.88 6.78 9.22
C VAL A 25 3.58 5.97 9.15
N VAL A 26 3.65 4.68 8.79
CA VAL A 26 2.50 3.78 8.81
C VAL A 26 1.94 3.65 10.23
N GLN A 27 2.82 3.46 11.21
CA GLN A 27 2.41 3.31 12.60
C GLN A 27 1.71 4.57 13.12
N GLU A 28 2.29 5.75 12.88
CA GLU A 28 1.69 7.04 13.26
C GLU A 28 0.31 7.25 12.61
N VAL A 29 0.13 6.84 11.36
CA VAL A 29 -1.16 6.93 10.68
C VAL A 29 -2.19 5.98 11.29
N LYS A 30 -1.77 4.78 11.70
CA LYS A 30 -2.64 3.84 12.41
C LYS A 30 -3.01 4.33 13.80
N ASP A 31 -2.09 4.99 14.49
CA ASP A 31 -2.35 5.60 15.80
C ASP A 31 -3.39 6.74 15.72
N LEU A 32 -3.54 7.36 14.54
CA LEU A 32 -4.66 8.25 14.22
C LEU A 32 -5.98 7.51 13.89
N ALA A 33 -6.09 6.24 14.25
CA ALA A 33 -7.21 5.34 13.98
C ALA A 33 -7.55 5.21 12.48
N LYS A 34 -6.56 5.30 11.60
CA LYS A 34 -6.72 5.08 10.15
C LYS A 34 -6.33 3.67 9.74
N HIS A 35 -7.03 3.14 8.74
CA HIS A 35 -6.67 1.87 8.14
C HIS A 35 -5.56 2.07 7.11
N VAL A 36 -4.54 1.21 7.13
CA VAL A 36 -3.43 1.28 6.18
C VAL A 36 -3.29 -0.02 5.41
N GLU A 37 -3.41 0.09 4.09
CA GLU A 37 -3.15 -1.00 3.14
C GLU A 37 -1.79 -0.79 2.45
N LEU A 38 -1.03 -1.87 2.28
CA LEU A 38 0.22 -1.88 1.53
C LEU A 38 0.04 -2.58 0.20
N ALA A 39 0.23 -1.86 -0.89
CA ALA A 39 0.38 -2.43 -2.22
C ALA A 39 1.86 -2.60 -2.56
N TYR A 40 2.28 -3.82 -2.91
CA TYR A 40 3.69 -4.14 -3.19
C TYR A 40 3.83 -5.17 -4.31
N PHE A 41 4.96 -5.16 -5.01
CA PHE A 41 5.29 -6.21 -5.99
C PHE A 41 5.90 -7.44 -5.30
N PRO A 42 5.57 -8.68 -5.70
CA PRO A 42 6.01 -9.90 -5.04
C PRO A 42 7.52 -9.99 -4.78
N ASN A 43 8.32 -9.46 -5.71
CA ASN A 43 9.79 -9.53 -5.69
C ASN A 43 10.46 -8.37 -4.91
N GLN A 44 9.69 -7.47 -4.30
CA GLN A 44 10.24 -6.36 -3.53
C GLN A 44 10.43 -6.70 -2.05
N PRO A 45 11.59 -6.37 -1.45
CA PRO A 45 11.84 -6.58 -0.04
C PRO A 45 11.07 -5.54 0.80
N CYS A 46 9.87 -5.91 1.25
CA CYS A 46 8.99 -5.04 2.04
C CYS A 46 8.57 -5.70 3.37
N TYR A 47 9.43 -6.56 3.93
CA TYR A 47 9.14 -7.38 5.10
C TYR A 47 8.63 -6.55 6.29
N HIS A 48 9.34 -5.47 6.67
CA HIS A 48 8.97 -4.65 7.82
C HIS A 48 7.62 -3.95 7.63
N LEU A 49 7.35 -3.41 6.43
CA LEU A 49 6.06 -2.79 6.14
C LEU A 49 4.91 -3.78 6.25
N LYS A 50 5.09 -5.02 5.74
CA LYS A 50 4.07 -6.08 5.85
C LYS A 50 3.68 -6.39 7.29
N GLN A 51 4.56 -6.14 8.27
CA GLN A 51 4.28 -6.42 9.69
C GLN A 51 3.41 -5.36 10.36
N VAL A 52 3.44 -4.12 9.89
CA VAL A 52 2.75 -2.99 10.55
C VAL A 52 1.43 -2.59 9.89
N VAL A 53 1.22 -2.95 8.62
CA VAL A 53 0.02 -2.61 7.84
C VAL A 53 -1.16 -3.52 8.19
N ASP A 54 -2.37 -3.04 7.98
CA ASP A 54 -3.60 -3.80 8.28
C ASP A 54 -3.96 -4.78 7.16
N LYS A 55 -3.68 -4.41 5.91
CA LYS A 55 -3.95 -5.23 4.74
C LYS A 55 -2.81 -5.16 3.73
N ARG A 56 -2.66 -6.24 2.98
CA ARG A 56 -1.62 -6.46 1.98
C ARG A 56 -2.29 -6.67 0.63
N ILE A 57 -1.89 -5.90 -0.36
CA ILE A 57 -2.28 -6.01 -1.77
C ILE A 57 -1.02 -6.38 -2.55
N GLU A 58 -1.04 -7.55 -3.16
CA GLU A 58 0.08 -7.99 -4.00
C GLU A 58 -0.19 -7.62 -5.45
N LEU A 59 0.66 -6.75 -6.00
CA LEU A 59 0.61 -6.27 -7.38
C LEU A 59 1.29 -7.28 -8.31
N ASN A 60 0.69 -8.47 -8.46
CA ASN A 60 1.17 -9.49 -9.40
C ASN A 60 0.56 -9.33 -10.79
N ASP A 61 1.04 -10.11 -11.76
CA ASP A 61 0.58 -10.04 -13.15
C ASP A 61 -0.94 -10.23 -13.28
N ARG A 62 -1.52 -11.13 -12.47
CA ARG A 62 -2.97 -11.35 -12.42
C ARG A 62 -3.72 -10.14 -11.88
N PHE A 63 -3.21 -9.48 -10.84
CA PHE A 63 -3.82 -8.28 -10.28
C PHE A 63 -3.86 -7.13 -11.31
N LEU A 64 -2.86 -7.07 -12.17
CA LEU A 64 -2.71 -6.03 -13.19
C LEU A 64 -3.26 -6.43 -14.57
N GLU A 65 -3.84 -7.62 -14.73
CA GLU A 65 -4.25 -8.16 -16.03
C GLU A 65 -5.18 -7.20 -16.79
N ASP A 66 -6.15 -6.60 -16.09
CA ASP A 66 -7.13 -5.67 -16.67
C ASP A 66 -6.64 -4.21 -16.74
N CYS A 67 -5.46 -3.90 -16.16
CA CYS A 67 -4.91 -2.54 -16.13
C CYS A 67 -4.18 -2.16 -17.42
N TRP A 68 -3.72 -3.15 -18.18
CA TRP A 68 -3.12 -2.92 -19.48
C TRP A 68 -4.23 -2.82 -20.52
N LEU A 69 -4.27 -1.73 -21.27
CA LEU A 69 -5.14 -1.62 -22.45
C LEU A 69 -4.89 -2.87 -23.31
N ASN A 70 -5.91 -3.74 -23.41
CA ASN A 70 -5.91 -4.95 -24.21
C ASN A 70 -4.92 -4.84 -25.39
N THR A 71 -3.74 -5.46 -25.26
CA THR A 71 -3.05 -5.90 -26.46
C THR A 71 -3.91 -7.05 -26.97
N THR A 72 -4.90 -6.68 -27.78
CA THR A 72 -5.63 -7.57 -28.67
C THR A 72 -4.61 -8.55 -29.23
N LYS A 73 -4.67 -9.79 -28.74
CA LYS A 73 -4.02 -10.93 -29.38
C LYS A 73 -4.71 -11.05 -30.75
N GLY A 74 -4.01 -10.60 -31.78
CA GLY A 74 -4.26 -11.01 -33.16
C GLY A 74 -3.87 -12.46 -33.37
#